data_AF-A0A941GBL8-F1
#
_entry.id   AF-A0A941GBL8-F1
#
_cell.length_a   1.000
_cell.length_b   1.000
_cell.length_c   1.000
_cell.angle_alpha   90.00
_cell.angle_beta   90.00
_cell.angle_gamma   90.00
#
_symmetry.space_group_name_H-M   'P 1'
#
loop_
_entity.id
_entity.type
_entity.pdbx_description
1 polymer ?
#
loop_
_entity_poly.entity_id
_entity_poly.type
_entity_poly.pdbx_seq_one_letter_code
_entity_poly.pdbx_strand_id
1 'polypeptide(L)'
;MKFSRKKRFYLLFFICITSMFIIFLFSHMPYEEQDIKPFLRDKIDLANVPIPSITFEYDGQVISSDSDPYGFIEFLFRKAGHVLGYCLLTLLLFLTIMQTKLKRAWVYILSGALAIFYALTDEWHQSFVPGRTGHWQDAIIIDGIGVILGLLIGYIGTFLFKKRETKRMGPN
;
A
#
# COMPACT_ATOMS: atom_id res chain seq x y z
N MET A 1 7.49 11.56 28.24
CA MET A 1 7.68 10.20 28.79
C MET A 1 8.17 9.27 27.66
N LYS A 2 9.43 8.77 27.69
CA LYS A 2 9.92 7.86 26.64
C LYS A 2 9.30 6.47 26.84
N PHE A 3 8.40 6.04 25.95
CA PHE A 3 7.87 4.68 25.96
C PHE A 3 9.00 3.63 25.91
N SER A 4 8.88 2.58 26.73
CA SER A 4 9.75 1.40 26.65
C SER A 4 9.56 0.67 25.32
N ARG A 5 10.59 -0.04 24.83
CA ARG A 5 10.51 -0.82 23.57
C ARG A 5 9.30 -1.76 23.55
N LYS A 6 8.99 -2.40 24.68
CA LYS A 6 7.83 -3.29 24.83
C LYS A 6 6.49 -2.56 24.64
N LYS A 7 6.32 -1.38 25.24
CA LYS A 7 5.09 -0.57 25.05
C LYS A 7 4.96 -0.07 23.61
N ARG A 8 6.06 0.34 22.98
CA ARG A 8 6.06 0.75 21.55
C ARG A 8 5.67 -0.40 20.64
N PHE A 9 6.20 -1.60 20.89
CA PHE A 9 5.85 -2.79 20.13
C PHE A 9 4.34 -3.03 20.15
N TYR A 10 3.71 -3.10 21.33
CA TYR A 10 2.27 -3.35 21.41
C TYR A 10 1.42 -2.25 20.78
N LEU A 11 1.82 -0.99 20.94
CA LEU A 11 1.13 0.13 20.28
C LEU A 11 1.18 0.01 18.76
N LEU A 12 2.38 -0.18 18.20
CA LEU A 12 2.55 -0.30 16.75
C LEU A 12 1.88 -1.56 16.20
N PHE A 13 1.95 -2.68 16.94
CA PHE A 13 1.26 -3.92 16.59
C PHE A 13 -0.26 -3.72 16.55
N PHE A 14 -0.84 -3.03 17.53
CA PHE A 14 -2.26 -2.68 17.53
C PHE A 14 -2.64 -1.82 16.31
N ILE A 15 -1.79 -0.83 15.96
CA ILE A 15 -1.98 -0.01 14.76
C ILE A 15 -1.90 -0.88 13.50
N CYS A 16 -0.94 -1.82 13.39
CA CYS A 16 -0.86 -2.75 12.27
C CYS A 16 -2.16 -3.54 12.09
N ILE A 17 -2.67 -4.15 13.17
CA ILE A 17 -3.93 -4.92 13.12
C ILE A 17 -5.10 -4.04 12.69
N THR A 18 -5.16 -2.80 13.20
CA THR A 18 -6.19 -1.83 12.81
C THR A 18 -6.09 -1.49 11.33
N SER A 19 -4.88 -1.24 10.81
CA SER A 19 -4.65 -0.97 9.39
C SER A 19 -5.01 -2.16 8.50
N MET A 20 -4.68 -3.39 8.91
CA MET A 20 -5.10 -4.60 8.21
C MET A 20 -6.63 -4.69 8.16
N PHE A 21 -7.31 -4.47 9.29
CA PHE A 21 -8.76 -4.48 9.33
C PHE A 21 -9.38 -3.40 8.40
N ILE A 22 -8.81 -2.20 8.36
CA ILE A 22 -9.25 -1.15 7.43
C ILE A 22 -9.10 -1.62 5.97
N ILE A 23 -7.94 -2.17 5.59
CA ILE A 23 -7.71 -2.70 4.24
C ILE A 23 -8.77 -3.76 3.91
N PHE A 24 -9.01 -4.70 4.83
CA PHE A 24 -10.02 -5.74 4.65
C PHE A 24 -11.43 -5.17 4.44
N LEU A 25 -11.84 -4.14 5.19
CA LEU A 25 -13.13 -3.48 5.00
C LEU A 25 -13.24 -2.86 3.60
N PHE A 26 -12.19 -2.20 3.12
CA PHE A 26 -12.15 -1.69 1.75
C PHE A 26 -12.24 -2.82 0.73
N SER A 27 -11.48 -3.89 0.91
CA SER A 27 -11.46 -5.03 -0.01
C SER A 27 -12.78 -5.80 -0.04
N HIS A 28 -13.57 -5.77 1.03
CA HIS A 28 -14.87 -6.43 1.09
C HIS A 28 -16.00 -5.64 0.43
N MET A 29 -15.84 -4.33 0.21
CA MET A 29 -16.87 -3.54 -0.48
C MET A 29 -16.98 -3.99 -1.95
N PRO A 30 -18.21 -4.15 -2.49
CA PRO A 30 -18.43 -4.38 -3.92
C PRO A 30 -17.86 -3.27 -4.81
N TYR A 31 -17.82 -3.48 -6.13
CA TYR A 31 -17.30 -2.47 -7.05
C TYR A 31 -18.18 -1.21 -7.09
N GLU A 32 -19.49 -1.39 -7.08
CA GLU A 32 -20.48 -0.32 -7.17
C GLU A 32 -20.40 0.68 -6.01
N GLU A 33 -20.01 0.20 -4.82
CA GLU A 33 -19.83 1.05 -3.63
C GLU A 33 -18.49 1.81 -3.62
N GLN A 34 -17.51 1.36 -4.41
CA GLN A 34 -16.22 2.04 -4.57
C GLN A 34 -16.15 2.94 -5.80
N ASP A 35 -17.17 2.94 -6.65
CA ASP A 35 -17.17 3.67 -7.91
C ASP A 35 -17.13 5.20 -7.64
N ILE A 36 -16.01 5.82 -8.03
CA ILE A 36 -15.82 7.26 -7.92
C ILE A 36 -16.21 8.03 -9.19
N LYS A 37 -16.57 7.35 -10.29
CA LYS A 37 -16.94 7.99 -11.56
C LYS A 37 -18.10 8.99 -11.40
N PRO A 38 -19.16 8.73 -10.62
CA PRO A 38 -20.23 9.71 -10.41
C PRO A 38 -19.71 11.01 -9.78
N PHE A 39 -18.83 10.90 -8.78
CA PHE A 39 -18.18 12.04 -8.14
C PHE A 39 -17.27 12.80 -9.11
N LEU A 40 -16.46 12.07 -9.90
CA LEU A 40 -15.58 12.69 -10.89
C LEU A 40 -16.37 13.46 -11.94
N ARG A 41 -17.46 12.89 -12.48
CA ARG A 41 -18.33 13.53 -13.47
C ARG A 41 -19.02 14.79 -12.95
N ASP A 42 -19.34 14.84 -11.65
CA ASP A 42 -19.93 16.01 -11.01
C ASP A 42 -18.92 17.13 -10.79
N LYS A 43 -17.66 16.79 -10.49
CA LYS A 43 -16.63 17.78 -10.06
C LYS A 43 -15.65 18.19 -11.15
N ILE A 44 -15.37 17.32 -12.11
CA ILE A 44 -14.29 17.48 -13.07
C ILE A 44 -14.78 17.05 -14.44
N ASP A 45 -14.76 17.97 -15.39
CA ASP A 45 -15.04 17.66 -16.79
C ASP A 45 -13.79 17.05 -17.46
N LEU A 46 -13.56 15.76 -17.20
CA LEU A 46 -12.41 15.04 -17.75
C LEU A 46 -12.45 14.90 -19.28
N ALA A 47 -13.59 15.15 -19.92
CA ALA A 47 -13.69 15.10 -21.38
C ALA A 47 -12.90 16.22 -22.08
N ASN A 48 -12.65 17.32 -21.36
CA ASN A 48 -11.95 18.50 -21.89
C ASN A 48 -10.56 18.70 -21.26
N VAL A 49 -10.10 17.78 -20.39
CA VAL A 49 -8.76 17.83 -19.81
C VAL A 49 -7.77 17.18 -20.78
N PRO A 50 -6.63 17.83 -21.08
CA PRO A 50 -5.58 17.21 -21.89
C PRO A 50 -4.88 16.10 -21.09
N ILE A 51 -5.44 14.90 -21.15
CA ILE A 51 -4.85 13.67 -20.59
C ILE A 51 -3.99 13.04 -21.70
N PRO A 52 -2.77 12.55 -21.40
CA PRO A 52 -1.99 11.82 -22.39
C PRO A 52 -2.75 10.58 -22.88
N SER A 53 -2.79 10.39 -24.20
CA SER A 53 -3.40 9.22 -24.84
C SER A 53 -2.66 7.95 -24.43
N ILE A 54 -3.27 7.19 -23.52
CA ILE A 54 -2.76 5.95 -22.97
C ILE A 54 -3.87 4.92 -23.10
N THR A 55 -3.58 3.85 -23.83
CA THR A 55 -4.48 2.71 -23.98
C THR A 55 -3.69 1.42 -23.78
N PHE A 56 -4.18 0.55 -22.92
CA PHE A 56 -3.60 -0.77 -22.69
C PHE A 56 -4.70 -1.78 -22.35
N GLU A 57 -4.40 -3.05 -22.57
CA GLU A 57 -5.26 -4.15 -22.15
C GLU A 57 -4.91 -4.54 -20.71
N TYR A 58 -5.94 -4.70 -19.89
CA TYR A 58 -5.85 -5.10 -18.50
C TYR A 58 -6.97 -6.09 -18.20
N ASP A 59 -6.60 -7.33 -17.90
CA ASP A 59 -7.56 -8.41 -17.62
C ASP A 59 -8.65 -8.59 -18.69
N GLY A 60 -8.25 -8.55 -19.98
CA GLY A 60 -9.17 -8.66 -21.10
C GLY A 60 -10.09 -7.43 -21.29
N GLN A 61 -9.93 -6.38 -20.48
CA GLN A 61 -10.60 -5.10 -20.65
C GLN A 61 -9.62 -4.07 -21.22
N VAL A 62 -10.09 -3.22 -22.13
CA VAL A 62 -9.29 -2.12 -22.66
C VAL A 62 -9.46 -0.92 -21.75
N ILE A 63 -8.37 -0.52 -21.08
CA ILE A 63 -8.30 0.69 -20.27
C ILE A 63 -7.71 1.79 -21.15
N SER A 64 -8.51 2.82 -21.44
CA SER A 64 -8.14 3.90 -22.34
C SER A 64 -8.53 5.26 -21.79
N SER A 65 -7.57 6.18 -21.76
CA SER A 65 -7.83 7.58 -21.42
C SER A 65 -8.70 8.31 -22.44
N ASP A 66 -8.73 7.83 -23.69
CA ASP A 66 -9.40 8.53 -24.79
C ASP A 66 -10.87 8.11 -24.91
N SER A 67 -11.16 6.81 -24.78
CA SER A 67 -12.53 6.30 -24.88
C SER A 67 -13.29 6.32 -23.55
N ASP A 68 -12.61 6.16 -22.41
CA ASP A 68 -13.20 6.26 -21.07
C ASP A 68 -12.25 6.96 -20.07
N PRO A 69 -12.10 8.29 -20.15
CA PRO A 69 -11.22 9.05 -19.24
C PRO A 69 -11.61 8.90 -17.76
N TYR A 70 -12.90 8.70 -17.46
CA TYR A 70 -13.36 8.53 -16.09
C TYR A 70 -12.98 7.17 -15.52
N GLY A 71 -13.20 6.09 -16.27
CA GLY A 71 -12.76 4.74 -15.89
C GLY A 71 -11.23 4.63 -15.82
N PHE A 72 -10.50 5.29 -16.72
CA PHE A 72 -9.05 5.39 -16.66
C PHE A 72 -8.55 6.01 -15.35
N ILE A 73 -9.09 7.17 -14.98
CA ILE A 73 -8.72 7.86 -13.73
C ILE A 73 -9.13 7.03 -12.52
N GLU A 74 -10.34 6.47 -12.50
CA GLU A 74 -10.79 5.56 -11.43
C GLU A 74 -9.81 4.39 -11.25
N PHE A 75 -9.43 3.72 -12.34
CA PHE A 75 -8.45 2.64 -12.32
C PHE A 75 -7.14 3.08 -11.63
N LEU A 76 -6.59 4.22 -12.04
CA LEU A 76 -5.37 4.76 -11.44
C LEU A 76 -5.53 5.06 -9.94
N PHE A 77 -6.64 5.66 -9.54
CA PHE A 77 -6.91 5.94 -8.12
C PHE A 77 -6.99 4.66 -7.30
N ARG A 78 -7.65 3.62 -7.81
CA ARG A 78 -7.73 2.32 -7.11
C ARG A 78 -6.35 1.68 -6.97
N LYS A 79 -5.57 1.60 -8.06
CA LYS A 79 -4.20 1.03 -8.01
C LYS A 79 -3.28 1.84 -7.11
N ALA A 80 -3.39 3.17 -7.10
CA ALA A 80 -2.64 4.03 -6.18
C ALA A 80 -3.02 3.80 -4.71
N GLY A 81 -4.32 3.65 -4.42
CA GLY A 81 -4.81 3.34 -3.06
C GLY A 81 -4.23 2.03 -2.52
N HIS A 82 -4.21 1.00 -3.36
CA HIS A 82 -3.57 -0.29 -3.09
C HIS A 82 -2.08 -0.15 -2.76
N VAL A 83 -1.30 0.46 -3.68
CA VAL A 83 0.14 0.72 -3.47
C VAL A 83 0.41 1.47 -2.16
N LEU A 84 -0.38 2.52 -1.88
CA LEU A 84 -0.25 3.31 -0.66
C LEU A 84 -0.61 2.50 0.59
N GLY A 85 -1.70 1.73 0.56
CA GLY A 85 -2.14 0.87 1.66
C GLY A 85 -1.07 -0.14 2.06
N TYR A 86 -0.52 -0.87 1.08
CA TYR A 86 0.53 -1.86 1.33
C TYR A 86 1.88 -1.24 1.65
N CYS A 87 2.19 -0.05 1.14
CA CYS A 87 3.37 0.72 1.56
C CYS A 87 3.30 1.09 3.05
N LEU A 88 2.17 1.64 3.49
CA LEU A 88 1.95 2.01 4.89
C LEU A 88 1.94 0.78 5.80
N LEU A 89 1.26 -0.30 5.40
CA LEU A 89 1.25 -1.56 6.15
C LEU A 89 2.67 -2.13 6.30
N THR A 90 3.45 -2.16 5.22
CA THR A 90 4.83 -2.66 5.25
C THR A 90 5.72 -1.81 6.15
N LEU A 91 5.57 -0.48 6.09
CA LEU A 91 6.30 0.42 6.97
C LEU A 91 5.92 0.22 8.44
N LEU A 92 4.64 0.03 8.75
CA LEU A 92 4.17 -0.25 10.10
C LEU A 92 4.69 -1.59 10.63
N LEU A 93 4.66 -2.65 9.80
CA LEU A 93 5.26 -3.95 10.10
C LEU A 93 6.76 -3.81 10.38
N PHE A 94 7.48 -3.06 9.53
CA PHE A 94 8.89 -2.76 9.71
C PHE A 94 9.16 -2.06 11.05
N LEU A 95 8.43 -0.98 11.35
CA LEU A 95 8.58 -0.23 12.60
C LEU A 95 8.26 -1.09 13.84
N THR A 96 7.29 -1.99 13.72
CA THR A 96 6.88 -2.94 14.77
C THR A 96 7.98 -3.97 15.02
N ILE A 97 8.44 -4.65 13.98
CA ILE A 97 9.45 -5.72 14.06
C ILE A 97 10.80 -5.14 14.49
N MET A 98 11.12 -3.89 14.13
CA MET A 98 12.30 -3.16 14.62
C MET A 98 12.35 -3.01 16.16
N GLN A 99 11.23 -3.15 16.88
CA GLN A 99 11.24 -3.11 18.35
C GLN A 99 11.73 -4.41 18.99
N THR A 100 11.82 -5.49 18.20
CA THR A 100 12.30 -6.81 18.65
C THR A 100 13.84 -6.85 18.76
N LYS A 101 14.40 -8.02 19.08
CA LYS A 101 15.85 -8.27 19.14
C LYS A 101 16.40 -8.88 17.84
N LEU A 102 15.59 -8.95 16.77
CA LEU A 102 16.00 -9.55 15.51
C LEU A 102 17.10 -8.74 14.82
N LYS A 103 17.95 -9.43 14.04
CA LYS A 103 18.93 -8.78 13.17
C LYS A 103 18.21 -7.98 12.09
N ARG A 104 18.79 -6.86 11.65
CA ARG A 104 18.18 -5.96 10.65
C ARG A 104 17.71 -6.68 9.39
N ALA A 105 18.52 -7.61 8.85
CA ALA A 105 18.13 -8.39 7.68
C ALA A 105 16.80 -9.13 7.86
N TRP A 106 16.59 -9.75 9.03
CA TRP A 106 15.34 -10.44 9.36
C TRP A 106 14.16 -9.48 9.50
N VAL A 107 14.39 -8.25 9.94
CA VAL A 107 13.33 -7.22 9.98
C VAL A 107 12.82 -6.95 8.57
N TYR A 108 13.70 -6.73 7.58
CA TYR A 108 13.30 -6.49 6.20
C TYR A 108 12.56 -7.70 5.60
N ILE A 109 13.14 -8.89 5.75
CA ILE A 109 12.56 -10.13 5.22
C ILE A 109 11.16 -10.36 5.80
N LEU A 110 11.01 -10.31 7.13
CA LEU A 110 9.72 -10.57 7.77
C LEU A 110 8.68 -9.50 7.45
N SER A 111 9.08 -8.22 7.39
CA SER A 111 8.13 -7.14 7.07
C SER A 111 7.60 -7.27 5.66
N GLY A 112 8.48 -7.54 4.68
CA GLY A 112 8.08 -7.75 3.29
C GLY A 112 7.27 -9.03 3.12
N ALA A 113 7.72 -10.14 3.71
CA ALA A 113 7.03 -11.43 3.60
C ALA A 113 5.62 -11.37 4.20
N LEU A 114 5.46 -10.76 5.38
CA LEU A 114 4.14 -10.60 6.00
C LEU A 114 3.22 -9.68 5.20
N ALA A 115 3.75 -8.60 4.63
CA ALA A 115 2.95 -7.69 3.81
C ALA A 115 2.49 -8.34 2.50
N ILE A 116 3.39 -9.04 1.79
CA ILE A 116 3.03 -9.81 0.59
C ILE A 116 2.05 -10.92 0.92
N PHE A 117 2.29 -11.66 2.01
CA PHE A 117 1.36 -12.70 2.44
C PHE A 117 -0.03 -12.12 2.68
N TYR A 118 -0.12 -10.96 3.33
CA TYR A 118 -1.39 -10.28 3.53
C TYR A 118 -2.04 -9.82 2.22
N ALA A 119 -1.27 -9.25 1.28
CA ALA A 119 -1.77 -8.86 -0.04
C ALA A 119 -2.35 -10.05 -0.81
N LEU A 120 -1.68 -11.21 -0.77
CA LEU A 120 -2.18 -12.43 -1.38
C LEU A 120 -3.49 -12.91 -0.75
N THR A 121 -3.61 -12.83 0.59
CA THR A 121 -4.87 -13.18 1.26
C THR A 121 -6.01 -12.21 0.96
N ASP A 122 -5.69 -10.94 0.78
CA ASP A 122 -6.66 -9.90 0.43
C ASP A 122 -7.20 -10.10 -0.98
N GLU A 123 -6.31 -10.33 -1.96
CA GLU A 123 -6.68 -10.58 -3.35
C GLU A 123 -7.48 -11.88 -3.51
N TRP A 124 -7.09 -12.91 -2.76
CA TRP A 124 -7.85 -14.15 -2.67
C TRP A 124 -9.25 -13.89 -2.11
N HIS A 125 -9.40 -13.07 -1.07
CA HIS A 125 -10.70 -12.68 -0.53
C HIS A 125 -11.53 -11.89 -1.54
N GLN A 126 -10.91 -10.94 -2.26
CA GLN A 126 -11.59 -10.14 -3.30
C GLN A 126 -12.18 -11.00 -4.42
N SER A 127 -11.57 -12.15 -4.73
CA SER A 127 -12.10 -13.11 -5.72
C SER A 127 -13.48 -13.70 -5.35
N PHE A 128 -13.90 -13.59 -4.08
CA PHE A 128 -15.22 -14.00 -3.62
C PHE A 128 -16.23 -12.85 -3.50
N VAL A 129 -15.80 -11.60 -3.72
CA VAL A 129 -16.66 -10.43 -3.63
C VAL A 129 -17.36 -10.20 -4.98
N PRO A 130 -18.70 -10.13 -5.04
CA PRO A 130 -19.42 -9.87 -6.28
C PRO A 130 -18.98 -8.56 -6.95
N GLY A 131 -18.84 -8.56 -8.27
CA GLY A 131 -18.40 -7.39 -9.02
C GLY A 131 -16.90 -7.08 -8.90
N ARG A 132 -16.14 -7.86 -8.13
CA ARG A 132 -14.67 -7.80 -8.08
C ARG A 132 -14.06 -8.97 -8.82
N THR A 133 -13.00 -8.65 -9.54
CA THR A 133 -12.10 -9.63 -10.16
C THR A 133 -10.85 -9.67 -9.29
N GLY A 134 -10.61 -10.79 -8.61
CA GLY A 134 -9.37 -11.00 -7.87
C GLY A 134 -8.22 -11.34 -8.82
N HIS A 135 -7.17 -10.53 -8.83
CA HIS A 135 -6.01 -10.63 -9.71
C HIS A 135 -4.75 -10.91 -8.90
N TRP A 136 -4.38 -12.18 -8.82
CA TRP A 136 -3.19 -12.63 -8.10
C TRP A 136 -1.89 -11.97 -8.60
N GLN A 137 -1.88 -11.55 -9.88
CA GLN A 137 -0.81 -10.78 -10.49
C GLN A 137 -0.73 -9.35 -9.93
N ASP A 138 -1.86 -8.74 -9.55
CA ASP A 138 -1.92 -7.41 -8.97
C ASP A 138 -1.35 -7.39 -7.57
N ALA A 139 -1.68 -8.38 -6.75
CA ALA A 139 -1.12 -8.56 -5.41
C ALA A 139 0.42 -8.69 -5.43
N ILE A 140 0.97 -9.30 -6.49
CA ILE A 140 2.43 -9.51 -6.60
C ILE A 140 3.11 -8.31 -7.23
N ILE A 141 2.53 -7.72 -8.27
CA ILE A 141 3.17 -6.65 -9.06
C ILE A 141 2.82 -5.28 -8.48
N ILE A 142 1.55 -4.96 -8.33
CA ILE A 142 1.08 -3.64 -7.90
C ILE A 142 1.26 -3.48 -6.39
N ASP A 143 0.69 -4.37 -5.57
CA ASP A 143 0.86 -4.29 -4.11
C ASP A 143 2.31 -4.52 -3.71
N GLY A 144 3.04 -5.35 -4.47
CA GLY A 144 4.49 -5.53 -4.35
C GLY A 144 5.29 -4.23 -4.49
N ILE A 145 4.90 -3.30 -5.39
CA ILE A 145 5.50 -1.96 -5.46
C ILE A 145 5.31 -1.23 -4.12
N GLY A 146 4.11 -1.29 -3.54
CA GLY A 146 3.82 -0.75 -2.22
C GLY A 146 4.75 -1.32 -1.15
N VAL A 147 4.90 -2.65 -1.12
CA VAL A 147 5.81 -3.34 -0.19
C VAL A 147 7.26 -2.86 -0.34
N ILE A 148 7.77 -2.79 -1.58
CA ILE A 148 9.13 -2.32 -1.86
C ILE A 148 9.32 -0.88 -1.37
N LEU A 149 8.37 0.02 -1.66
CA LEU A 149 8.41 1.41 -1.21
C LEU A 149 8.41 1.51 0.32
N GLY A 150 7.58 0.73 1.01
CA GLY A 150 7.55 0.68 2.47
C GLY A 150 8.87 0.25 3.08
N LEU A 151 9.51 -0.79 2.52
CA LEU A 151 10.84 -1.24 2.94
C LEU A 151 11.92 -0.19 2.67
N LEU A 152 11.88 0.48 1.51
CA LEU A 152 12.84 1.53 1.15
C LEU A 152 12.75 2.73 2.10
N ILE A 153 11.53 3.17 2.44
CA ILE A 153 11.30 4.23 3.43
C ILE A 153 11.83 3.81 4.80
N GLY A 154 11.57 2.57 5.22
CA GLY A 154 12.14 2.00 6.43
C GLY A 154 13.68 2.04 6.45
N TYR A 155 14.30 1.66 5.33
CA TYR A 155 15.75 1.70 5.14
C TYR A 155 16.32 3.11 5.27
N ILE A 156 15.79 4.07 4.51
CA ILE A 156 16.20 5.47 4.56
C ILE A 156 16.05 6.01 5.98
N GLY A 157 14.93 5.72 6.65
CA GLY A 157 14.70 6.08 8.05
C GLY A 157 15.83 5.60 8.96
N THR A 158 16.17 4.30 8.91
CA THR A 158 17.25 3.76 9.76
C THR A 158 18.63 4.37 9.46
N PHE A 159 18.91 4.69 8.19
CA PHE A 159 20.15 5.34 7.79
C PHE A 159 20.25 6.76 8.35
N LEU A 160 19.18 7.55 8.23
CA LEU A 160 19.11 8.92 8.75
C LEU A 160 19.24 8.98 10.27
N PHE A 161 18.62 8.04 11.01
CA PHE A 161 18.76 7.95 12.46
C PHE A 161 20.21 7.61 12.88
N LYS A 162 20.86 6.66 12.20
CA LYS A 162 22.27 6.31 12.48
C LYS A 162 23.20 7.50 12.25
N LYS A 163 23.02 8.24 11.15
CA LYS A 163 23.82 9.44 10.83
C LYS A 163 23.67 10.54 11.89
N ARG A 164 22.46 10.71 12.45
CA ARG A 164 22.20 11.68 13.54
C ARG A 164 22.88 11.29 14.85
N GLU A 165 22.98 10.00 15.18
CA GLU A 165 23.69 9.53 16.37
C GLU A 165 25.21 9.72 16.25
N THR A 166 25.80 9.38 15.10
CA THR A 166 27.23 9.61 14.85
C THR A 166 27.60 11.10 14.91
N LYS A 167 26.77 11.98 14.34
CA LYS A 167 27.02 13.43 14.38
C LYS A 167 26.89 14.02 15.80
N ARG A 168 26.08 13.42 16.67
CA ARG A 168 25.92 13.84 18.08
C ARG A 168 27.08 13.43 18.99
N MET A 169 27.80 12.37 18.63
CA MET A 169 28.92 11.87 19.45
C MET A 169 30.24 12.60 19.18
N GLY A 170 30.30 13.50 18.18
CA GLY A 170 31.52 14.22 17.79
C GLY A 170 32.63 13.31 17.26
N PRO A 171 33.56 13.79 16.42
CA PRO A 171 34.84 13.10 16.25
C PRO A 171 35.58 13.13 17.61
N ASN A 172 35.97 11.96 18.12
CA ASN A 172 36.87 11.84 19.27
C ASN A 172 38.20 12.54 19.00
#